data_AF-A0A8C8SSK1-F1
#
_entry.id   AF-A0A8C8SSK1-F1
#
_cell.length_a   1.000
_cell.length_b   1.000
_cell.length_c   1.000
_cell.angle_alpha   90.00
_cell.angle_beta   90.00
_cell.angle_gamma   90.00
#
_symmetry.space_group_name_H-M   'P 1'
#
loop_
_entity.id
_entity.type
_entity.pdbx_description
1 polymer ?
#
loop_
_entity_poly.entity_id
_entity_poly.type
_entity_poly.pdbx_seq_one_letter_code
_entity_poly.pdbx_strand_id
1 'polypeptide(L)'
;MIQECAGKLFIFHSSLPTAEAPGKLKNREDKKLINTDKEKTLFQPQVNFYESLARDCVASGCCVNLFLFPNQYVDVASMGLVTMYTGGSLYKYNNFQVHADAPQFLSDLRKDIEKRTGFDAIMRVRTSTGFRATDFFGAIYMNNTTDVEMAAIDSDKAITVEFKHDDKLNEDSGALIQCAVLYTSISGQRRLRVHNIGLNCSSQLADLYKSCETDALINFFAKSAFKAILNQPLKTVREILVNQTARMLACYRKNCATSSAVSQLILPDAMKVLPVYMNCLLKSCVLVGRPEIPTDERAYHRQLVMSMDVADTQLLFYPQLLPIHTMDVKSDAFPTAVRCSEERLSEGGVFFLANGLNMFLWLGVSAPPELIQGIFNVPSFAHVSAEATLLPEVDNPYSKKLRSLMDYIQSKRPYSMKLLIAKQREQADMLFRQYLVEDKSIYGGASYVDFLCCVHKEICQLLN
;
A
#
# COMPACT_ATOMS: atom_id res chain seq x y z
N MET A 1 -29.34 17.65 8.62
CA MET A 1 -28.98 17.23 9.99
C MET A 1 -27.46 17.12 10.25
N ILE A 2 -26.59 16.89 9.25
CA ILE A 2 -25.13 16.80 9.48
C ILE A 2 -24.42 18.17 9.45
N GLN A 3 -25.11 19.23 9.00
CA GLN A 3 -24.47 20.54 8.76
C GLN A 3 -24.13 21.34 10.03
N GLU A 4 -24.54 20.88 11.22
CA GLU A 4 -24.38 21.61 12.49
C GLU A 4 -23.22 21.13 13.35
N CYS A 5 -22.59 19.98 13.04
CA CYS A 5 -21.43 19.47 13.76
C CYS A 5 -20.55 18.57 12.88
N ALA A 6 -19.24 18.55 13.18
CA ALA A 6 -18.33 17.62 12.52
C ALA A 6 -18.67 16.17 12.90
N GLY A 7 -18.49 15.24 11.97
CA GLY A 7 -18.95 13.87 12.16
C GLY A 7 -18.34 12.87 11.18
N LYS A 8 -18.65 11.59 11.42
CA LYS A 8 -18.20 10.46 10.60
C LYS A 8 -19.41 9.63 10.16
N LEU A 9 -19.56 9.43 8.86
CA LEU A 9 -20.58 8.56 8.28
C LEU A 9 -20.01 7.15 8.08
N PHE A 10 -20.72 6.15 8.60
CA PHE A 10 -20.44 4.75 8.37
C PHE A 10 -21.44 4.21 7.34
N ILE A 11 -21.04 4.22 6.07
CA ILE A 11 -21.90 3.79 4.96
C ILE A 11 -21.61 2.33 4.65
N PHE A 12 -22.67 1.52 4.58
CA PHE A 12 -22.61 0.12 4.15
C PHE A 12 -23.33 0.01 2.80
N HIS A 13 -22.63 -0.43 1.76
CA HIS A 13 -23.14 -0.45 0.39
C HIS A 13 -22.76 -1.73 -0.34
N SER A 14 -23.60 -2.23 -1.25
CA SER A 14 -23.38 -3.53 -1.90
C SER A 14 -23.01 -3.42 -3.39
N SER A 15 -23.82 -2.71 -4.18
CA SER A 15 -23.79 -2.81 -5.64
C SER A 15 -23.71 -1.43 -6.30
N LEU A 16 -23.52 -1.39 -7.62
CA LEU A 16 -23.45 -0.14 -8.37
C LEU A 16 -24.75 0.69 -8.19
N PRO A 17 -24.68 1.98 -7.80
CA PRO A 17 -25.86 2.84 -7.66
C PRO A 17 -26.43 3.23 -9.03
N THR A 18 -27.46 2.50 -9.50
CA THR A 18 -28.05 2.66 -10.84
C THR A 18 -29.40 3.40 -10.89
N ALA A 19 -30.03 3.62 -9.73
CA ALA A 19 -31.29 4.34 -9.64
C ALA A 19 -31.17 5.78 -10.19
N GLU A 20 -32.27 6.30 -10.76
CA GLU A 20 -32.30 7.69 -11.26
C GLU A 20 -32.24 8.69 -10.11
N ALA A 21 -31.03 9.17 -9.82
CA ALA A 21 -30.73 10.15 -8.79
C ALA A 21 -29.42 10.89 -9.13
N PRO A 22 -29.14 12.05 -8.50
CA PRO A 22 -27.81 12.64 -8.52
C PRO A 22 -26.75 11.60 -8.08
N GLY A 23 -25.70 11.44 -8.88
CA GLY A 23 -24.67 10.42 -8.63
C GLY A 23 -24.92 9.06 -9.27
N LYS A 24 -25.99 8.88 -10.07
CA LYS A 24 -26.21 7.65 -10.85
C LYS A 24 -24.95 7.24 -11.62
N LEU A 25 -24.56 5.97 -11.47
CA LEU A 25 -23.43 5.37 -12.18
C LEU A 25 -23.91 4.38 -13.25
N LYS A 26 -23.17 4.31 -14.36
CA LYS A 26 -23.37 3.29 -15.41
C LYS A 26 -22.25 2.25 -15.32
N ASN A 27 -22.51 1.04 -15.80
CA ASN A 27 -21.42 0.09 -16.01
C ASN A 27 -20.59 0.56 -17.20
N ARG A 28 -19.43 1.16 -16.92
CA ARG A 28 -18.50 1.72 -17.91
C ARG A 28 -17.23 0.89 -18.06
N GLU A 29 -17.18 -0.29 -17.45
CA GLU A 29 -15.97 -1.11 -17.50
C GLU A 29 -15.68 -1.49 -18.96
N ASP A 30 -14.55 -1.00 -19.48
CA ASP A 30 -14.11 -1.29 -20.84
C ASP A 30 -12.64 -1.68 -20.84
N LYS A 31 -12.40 -2.99 -21.00
CA LYS A 31 -11.06 -3.57 -21.06
C LYS A 31 -10.23 -3.06 -22.24
N LYS A 32 -10.86 -2.51 -23.28
CA LYS A 32 -10.16 -1.94 -24.44
C LYS A 32 -9.45 -0.64 -24.13
N LEU A 33 -9.82 0.04 -23.04
CA LEU A 33 -9.18 1.29 -22.63
C LEU A 33 -7.85 1.05 -21.90
N ILE A 34 -7.58 -0.15 -21.41
CA ILE A 34 -6.36 -0.50 -20.69
C ILE A 34 -5.14 -0.35 -21.61
N ASN A 35 -4.06 0.27 -21.11
CA ASN A 35 -2.85 0.65 -21.84
C ASN A 35 -3.07 1.67 -22.98
N THR A 36 -4.17 2.43 -22.94
CA THR A 36 -4.42 3.55 -23.86
C THR A 36 -4.33 4.89 -23.13
N ASP A 37 -4.23 6.00 -23.87
CA ASP A 37 -4.27 7.35 -23.28
C ASP A 37 -5.58 7.66 -22.55
N LYS A 38 -6.65 6.91 -22.85
CA LYS A 38 -7.96 7.03 -22.22
C LYS A 38 -8.09 6.19 -20.95
N GLU A 39 -7.11 5.35 -20.60
CA GLU A 39 -7.17 4.51 -19.39
C GLU A 39 -7.41 5.34 -18.12
N LYS A 40 -6.90 6.57 -18.06
CA LYS A 40 -7.10 7.49 -16.93
C LYS A 40 -8.58 7.69 -16.56
N THR A 41 -9.50 7.60 -17.52
CA THR A 41 -10.94 7.77 -17.25
C THR A 41 -11.52 6.64 -16.41
N LEU A 42 -10.89 5.45 -16.40
CA LEU A 42 -11.26 4.33 -15.54
C LEU A 42 -10.93 4.60 -14.06
N PHE A 43 -10.04 5.55 -13.78
CA PHE A 43 -9.64 5.94 -12.42
C PHE A 43 -10.26 7.26 -11.95
N GLN A 44 -11.00 7.96 -12.81
CA GLN A 44 -11.69 9.21 -12.51
C GLN A 44 -13.17 8.96 -12.26
N PRO A 45 -13.87 9.74 -11.42
CA PRO A 45 -15.32 9.58 -11.23
C PRO A 45 -16.10 9.77 -12.54
N GLN A 46 -17.24 9.09 -12.71
CA GLN A 46 -18.08 9.23 -13.90
C GLN A 46 -18.77 10.59 -14.00
N VAL A 47 -19.12 11.14 -12.84
CA VAL A 47 -19.95 12.34 -12.72
C VAL A 47 -19.35 13.28 -11.67
N ASN A 48 -19.39 14.58 -11.93
CA ASN A 48 -18.84 15.62 -11.04
C ASN A 48 -19.57 15.74 -9.69
N PHE A 49 -20.69 15.02 -9.52
CA PHE A 49 -21.45 14.97 -8.27
C PHE A 49 -20.58 14.56 -7.09
N TYR A 50 -19.74 13.53 -7.24
CA TYR A 50 -18.92 13.00 -6.15
C TYR A 50 -17.81 13.98 -5.72
N GLU A 51 -17.21 14.72 -6.66
CA GLU A 51 -16.23 15.77 -6.34
C GLU A 51 -16.87 16.92 -5.57
N SER A 52 -18.06 17.34 -6.02
CA SER A 52 -18.81 18.42 -5.36
C SER A 52 -19.24 18.00 -3.96
N LEU A 53 -19.76 16.78 -3.81
CA LEU A 53 -20.16 16.21 -2.53
C LEU A 53 -18.96 16.10 -1.57
N ALA A 54 -17.80 15.65 -2.06
CA ALA A 54 -16.60 15.57 -1.24
C ALA A 54 -16.16 16.93 -0.69
N ARG A 55 -16.18 17.97 -1.53
CA ARG A 55 -15.89 19.35 -1.11
C ARG A 55 -16.88 19.84 -0.06
N ASP A 56 -18.17 19.60 -0.26
CA ASP A 56 -19.22 20.04 0.69
C ASP A 56 -19.09 19.30 2.04
N CYS A 57 -18.73 18.01 2.00
CA CYS A 57 -18.42 17.21 3.17
C CYS A 57 -17.21 17.76 3.93
N VAL A 58 -16.10 18.06 3.25
CA VAL A 58 -14.91 18.64 3.89
C VAL A 58 -15.21 20.00 4.51
N ALA A 59 -15.93 20.87 3.79
CA ALA A 59 -16.33 22.19 4.30
C ALA A 59 -17.22 22.11 5.55
N SER A 60 -17.93 21.00 5.73
CA SER A 60 -18.80 20.76 6.90
C SER A 60 -18.15 19.89 7.99
N GLY A 61 -16.87 19.51 7.84
CA GLY A 61 -16.21 18.58 8.77
C GLY A 61 -16.84 17.17 8.80
N CYS A 62 -17.47 16.75 7.69
CA CYS A 62 -18.13 15.45 7.54
C CYS A 62 -17.20 14.44 6.86
N CYS A 63 -16.70 13.47 7.61
CA CYS A 63 -15.91 12.35 7.10
C CYS A 63 -16.81 11.21 6.63
N VAL A 64 -16.45 10.53 5.53
CA VAL A 64 -17.22 9.40 5.00
C VAL A 64 -16.36 8.15 4.96
N ASN A 65 -16.77 7.13 5.71
CA ASN A 65 -16.26 5.76 5.60
C ASN A 65 -17.22 4.90 4.81
N LEU A 66 -16.68 4.05 3.94
CA LEU A 66 -17.44 3.18 3.06
C LEU A 66 -17.03 1.72 3.26
N PHE A 67 -17.98 0.90 3.70
CA PHE A 67 -17.90 -0.55 3.73
C PHE A 67 -18.65 -1.09 2.51
N LEU A 68 -17.90 -1.60 1.54
CA LEU A 68 -18.40 -2.02 0.23
C LEU A 68 -18.40 -3.55 0.13
N PHE A 69 -19.52 -4.12 -0.27
CA PHE A 69 -19.74 -5.58 -0.38
C PHE A 69 -20.06 -5.98 -1.83
N PRO A 70 -19.14 -5.76 -2.78
CA PRO A 70 -19.40 -5.99 -4.20
C PRO A 70 -19.45 -7.48 -4.54
N ASN A 71 -20.39 -7.87 -5.40
CA ASN A 71 -20.42 -9.17 -6.06
C ASN A 71 -20.17 -9.07 -7.58
N GLN A 72 -20.09 -7.85 -8.11
CA GLN A 72 -19.86 -7.49 -9.51
C GLN A 72 -19.18 -6.11 -9.56
N TYR A 73 -18.97 -5.56 -10.76
CA TYR A 73 -18.46 -4.20 -10.94
C TYR A 73 -19.30 -3.15 -10.20
N VAL A 74 -18.64 -2.29 -9.42
CA VAL A 74 -19.25 -1.24 -8.58
C VAL A 74 -18.65 0.14 -8.79
N ASP A 75 -17.66 0.27 -9.67
CA ASP A 75 -16.98 1.54 -9.98
C ASP A 75 -16.37 2.21 -8.73
N VAL A 76 -15.41 1.52 -8.12
CA VAL A 76 -14.67 2.00 -6.94
C VAL A 76 -14.04 3.37 -7.16
N ALA A 77 -13.65 3.70 -8.40
CA ALA A 77 -13.09 5.01 -8.74
C ALA A 77 -14.07 6.17 -8.46
N SER A 78 -15.37 5.97 -8.68
CA SER A 78 -16.39 6.97 -8.36
C SER A 78 -16.79 6.91 -6.89
N MET A 79 -17.13 5.71 -6.39
CA MET A 79 -17.67 5.53 -5.04
C MET A 79 -16.65 5.85 -3.94
N GLY A 80 -15.38 5.51 -4.16
CA GLY A 80 -14.30 5.72 -3.19
C GLY A 80 -13.79 7.15 -3.11
N LEU A 81 -14.15 8.03 -4.07
CA LEU A 81 -13.63 9.39 -4.16
C LEU A 81 -13.96 10.23 -2.91
N VAL A 82 -15.21 10.20 -2.46
CA VAL A 82 -15.66 10.97 -1.29
C VAL A 82 -14.92 10.50 -0.05
N THR A 83 -14.77 9.18 0.12
CA THR A 83 -13.95 8.60 1.18
C THR A 83 -12.51 9.10 1.14
N MET A 84 -11.91 9.15 -0.05
CA MET A 84 -10.53 9.61 -0.24
C MET A 84 -10.36 11.08 0.14
N TYR A 85 -11.24 11.98 -0.32
CA TYR A 85 -11.09 13.43 -0.09
C TYR A 85 -11.50 13.86 1.32
N THR A 86 -12.39 13.11 1.97
CA THR A 86 -12.84 13.41 3.33
C THR A 86 -11.95 12.81 4.43
N GLY A 87 -10.84 12.15 4.06
CA GLY A 87 -9.93 11.51 5.02
C GLY A 87 -10.42 10.18 5.59
N GLY A 88 -11.46 9.60 4.99
CA GLY A 88 -12.09 8.37 5.44
C GLY A 88 -11.36 7.09 5.03
N SER A 89 -12.00 5.95 5.31
CA SER A 89 -11.52 4.60 4.99
C SER A 89 -12.49 3.87 4.06
N LEU A 90 -11.93 3.21 3.06
CA LEU A 90 -12.66 2.34 2.13
C LEU A 90 -12.32 0.89 2.48
N TYR A 91 -13.34 0.12 2.83
CA TYR A 91 -13.25 -1.32 3.08
C TYR A 91 -13.99 -2.04 1.96
N LYS A 92 -13.36 -3.02 1.31
CA LYS A 92 -13.96 -3.76 0.20
C LYS A 92 -13.90 -5.27 0.45
N TYR A 93 -15.06 -5.91 0.46
CA TYR A 93 -15.21 -7.34 0.69
C TYR A 93 -15.82 -8.00 -0.55
N ASN A 94 -14.97 -8.48 -1.46
CA ASN A 94 -15.40 -9.08 -2.72
C ASN A 94 -16.14 -10.39 -2.48
N ASN A 95 -17.30 -10.54 -3.14
CA ASN A 95 -18.14 -11.73 -3.08
C ASN A 95 -18.41 -12.17 -1.64
N PHE A 96 -18.75 -11.22 -0.78
CA PHE A 96 -18.89 -11.43 0.66
C PHE A 96 -19.80 -12.63 0.99
N GLN A 97 -19.26 -13.57 1.76
CA GLN A 97 -20.00 -14.70 2.30
C GLN A 97 -20.04 -14.61 3.82
N VAL A 98 -21.25 -14.65 4.39
CA VAL A 98 -21.47 -14.49 5.84
C VAL A 98 -20.62 -15.45 6.67
N HIS A 99 -20.53 -16.72 6.27
CA HIS A 99 -19.79 -17.73 7.02
C HIS A 99 -18.25 -17.56 6.96
N ALA A 100 -17.74 -16.97 5.89
CA ALA A 100 -16.30 -16.88 5.64
C ALA A 100 -15.71 -15.52 6.00
N ASP A 101 -16.45 -14.44 5.72
CA ASP A 101 -15.93 -13.06 5.70
C ASP A 101 -16.49 -12.18 6.83
N ALA A 102 -17.56 -12.61 7.52
CA ALA A 102 -18.12 -11.84 8.63
C ALA A 102 -17.10 -11.53 9.75
N PRO A 103 -16.19 -12.46 10.14
CA PRO A 103 -15.16 -12.13 11.13
C PRO A 103 -14.25 -10.98 10.70
N GLN A 104 -13.85 -10.93 9.42
CA GLN A 104 -13.02 -9.86 8.87
C GLN A 104 -13.75 -8.51 8.92
N PHE A 105 -14.99 -8.48 8.40
CA PHE A 105 -15.82 -7.29 8.40
C PHE A 105 -16.07 -6.76 9.82
N LEU A 106 -16.47 -7.63 10.75
CA LEU A 106 -16.75 -7.22 12.13
C LEU A 106 -15.49 -6.74 12.85
N SER A 107 -14.32 -7.32 12.57
CA SER A 107 -13.04 -6.85 13.10
C SER A 107 -12.72 -5.44 12.57
N ASP A 108 -12.85 -5.21 11.27
CA ASP A 108 -12.60 -3.90 10.66
C ASP A 108 -13.55 -2.83 11.19
N LEU A 109 -14.84 -3.15 11.32
CA LEU A 109 -15.84 -2.23 11.84
C LEU A 109 -15.55 -1.85 13.30
N ARG A 110 -15.22 -2.82 14.17
CA ARG A 110 -14.84 -2.54 15.57
C ARG A 110 -13.62 -1.64 15.64
N LYS A 111 -12.55 -2.00 14.92
CA LYS A 111 -11.32 -1.19 14.85
C LYS A 111 -11.63 0.23 14.41
N ASP A 112 -12.40 0.41 13.33
CA ASP A 112 -12.69 1.73 12.76
C ASP A 112 -13.57 2.63 13.65
N ILE A 113 -14.41 2.03 14.50
CA ILE A 113 -15.17 2.75 15.55
C ILE A 113 -14.23 3.16 16.70
N GLU A 114 -13.31 2.30 17.10
CA GLU A 114 -12.40 2.51 18.24
C GLU A 114 -11.20 3.41 17.91
N LYS A 115 -10.97 3.71 16.63
CA LYS A 115 -9.87 4.56 16.16
C LYS A 115 -9.82 5.92 16.86
N ARG A 116 -8.59 6.35 17.15
CA ARG A 116 -8.33 7.70 17.66
C ARG A 116 -8.45 8.69 16.50
N THR A 117 -9.57 9.39 16.46
CA THR A 117 -9.91 10.31 15.35
C THR A 117 -9.94 11.76 15.81
N GLY A 118 -9.37 12.66 15.00
CA GLY A 118 -9.59 14.10 15.04
C GLY A 118 -10.50 14.54 13.90
N PHE A 119 -11.34 15.55 14.14
CA PHE A 119 -12.32 16.05 13.19
C PHE A 119 -12.03 17.47 12.74
N ASP A 120 -12.56 17.85 11.58
CA ASP A 120 -12.44 19.20 11.00
C ASP A 120 -10.98 19.70 11.03
N ALA A 121 -10.10 18.88 10.47
CA ALA A 121 -8.67 19.04 10.60
C ALA A 121 -8.08 19.80 9.41
N ILE A 122 -7.15 20.70 9.72
CA ILE A 122 -6.34 21.40 8.73
C ILE A 122 -4.87 21.21 9.11
N MET A 123 -4.10 20.65 8.19
CA MET A 123 -2.66 20.50 8.32
C MET A 123 -1.95 21.56 7.47
N ARG A 124 -0.91 22.16 8.04
CA ARG A 124 0.01 23.04 7.32
C ARG A 124 1.45 22.65 7.63
N VAL A 125 2.24 22.48 6.56
CA VAL A 125 3.67 22.20 6.65
C VAL A 125 4.45 23.47 6.36
N ARG A 126 5.20 23.93 7.35
CA ARG A 126 6.11 25.08 7.25
C ARG A 126 7.54 24.59 7.20
N THR A 127 8.39 25.36 6.53
CA THR A 127 9.79 25.04 6.31
C THR A 127 10.66 26.24 6.65
N SER A 128 11.95 26.02 6.95
CA SER A 128 12.93 27.10 6.98
C SER A 128 13.16 27.68 5.59
N THR A 129 13.79 28.86 5.53
CA THR A 129 14.15 29.54 4.28
C THR A 129 14.94 28.62 3.35
N GLY A 130 14.64 28.68 2.04
CA GLY A 130 15.35 27.98 0.98
C GLY A 130 14.59 26.80 0.37
N PHE A 131 13.54 26.30 1.01
CA PHE A 131 12.70 25.25 0.42
C PHE A 131 11.26 25.35 0.93
N ARG A 132 10.32 24.74 0.21
CA ARG A 132 8.91 24.66 0.62
C ARG A 132 8.24 23.36 0.19
N ALA A 133 7.16 23.02 0.88
CA ALA A 133 6.24 21.99 0.44
C ALA A 133 5.52 22.45 -0.84
N THR A 134 5.50 21.62 -1.88
CA THR A 134 4.87 21.94 -3.17
C THR A 134 3.77 20.98 -3.58
N ASP A 135 3.83 19.74 -3.08
CA ASP A 135 2.89 18.69 -3.46
C ASP A 135 2.57 17.80 -2.26
N PHE A 136 1.34 17.33 -2.21
CA PHE A 136 0.82 16.52 -1.13
C PHE A 136 0.13 15.28 -1.68
N PHE A 137 0.29 14.17 -0.96
CA PHE A 137 -0.25 12.86 -1.32
C PHE A 137 -0.85 12.20 -0.09
N GLY A 138 -2.17 12.03 -0.10
CA GLY A 138 -2.92 11.51 1.04
C GLY A 138 -4.39 11.27 0.70
N ALA A 139 -5.15 10.75 1.67
CA ALA A 139 -6.60 10.91 1.71
C ALA A 139 -6.93 12.30 2.23
N ILE A 140 -6.84 13.30 1.36
CA ILE A 140 -6.89 14.72 1.69
C ILE A 140 -7.66 15.51 0.64
N TYR A 141 -8.07 16.72 1.00
CA TYR A 141 -8.60 17.73 0.10
C TYR A 141 -7.81 19.03 0.23
N MET A 142 -7.69 19.79 -0.86
CA MET A 142 -6.94 21.05 -0.88
C MET A 142 -7.65 22.06 -1.79
N ASN A 143 -8.18 23.13 -1.21
CA ASN A 143 -8.71 24.27 -1.98
C ASN A 143 -7.61 25.22 -2.44
N ASN A 144 -6.48 25.23 -1.73
CA ASN A 144 -5.32 26.05 -2.01
C ASN A 144 -4.05 25.20 -2.02
N THR A 145 -2.88 25.80 -2.27
CA THR A 145 -1.63 25.06 -2.43
C THR A 145 -0.86 24.81 -1.12
N THR A 146 -1.40 25.24 0.03
CA THR A 146 -0.68 25.24 1.32
C THR A 146 -1.38 24.53 2.46
N ASP A 147 -2.71 24.60 2.52
CA ASP A 147 -3.51 24.04 3.60
C ASP A 147 -4.12 22.73 3.15
N VAL A 148 -3.85 21.69 3.92
CA VAL A 148 -4.34 20.33 3.67
C VAL A 148 -5.54 20.09 4.57
N GLU A 149 -6.72 20.04 3.96
CA GLU A 149 -8.00 19.89 4.64
C GLU A 149 -8.38 18.41 4.72
N MET A 150 -8.85 18.00 5.90
CA MET A 150 -9.30 16.64 6.19
C MET A 150 -10.53 16.72 7.08
N ALA A 151 -11.67 16.19 6.62
CA ALA A 151 -12.86 16.15 7.46
C ALA A 151 -12.65 15.32 8.73
N ALA A 152 -11.86 14.24 8.63
CA ALA A 152 -11.27 13.57 9.77
C ALA A 152 -9.87 13.03 9.47
N ILE A 153 -9.08 12.82 10.52
CA ILE A 153 -7.78 12.14 10.48
C ILE A 153 -7.71 11.13 11.63
N ASP A 154 -7.28 9.90 11.33
CA ASP A 154 -7.09 8.84 12.31
C ASP A 154 -5.62 8.47 12.48
N SER A 155 -5.32 7.54 13.40
CA SER A 155 -3.95 7.11 13.72
C SER A 155 -3.21 6.42 12.59
N ASP A 156 -3.92 5.95 11.57
CA ASP A 156 -3.38 5.07 10.54
C ASP A 156 -3.16 5.81 9.21
N LYS A 157 -3.74 7.02 9.07
CA LYS A 157 -3.56 7.86 7.88
C LYS A 157 -2.20 8.53 7.89
N ALA A 158 -1.51 8.45 6.77
CA ALA A 158 -0.27 9.19 6.54
C ALA A 158 -0.33 10.04 5.26
N ILE A 159 0.19 11.27 5.37
CA ILE A 159 0.31 12.21 4.27
C ILE A 159 1.77 12.36 3.90
N THR A 160 2.08 12.14 2.63
CA THR A 160 3.42 12.32 2.09
C THR A 160 3.50 13.70 1.46
N VAL A 161 4.59 14.42 1.73
CA VAL A 161 4.79 15.80 1.29
C VAL A 161 6.07 15.89 0.47
N GLU A 162 5.96 16.42 -0.74
CA GLU A 162 7.09 16.70 -1.62
C GLU A 162 7.56 18.13 -1.41
N PHE A 163 8.88 18.28 -1.34
CA PHE A 163 9.55 19.56 -1.17
C PHE A 163 10.35 19.93 -2.41
N LYS A 164 10.40 21.23 -2.71
CA LYS A 164 11.26 21.79 -3.76
C LYS A 164 12.06 22.96 -3.20
N HIS A 165 13.22 23.20 -3.81
CA HIS A 165 14.07 24.35 -3.49
C HIS A 165 13.41 25.63 -3.99
N ASP A 166 13.33 26.62 -3.11
CA ASP A 166 12.97 28.00 -3.44
C ASP A 166 14.23 28.89 -3.54
N ASP A 167 15.26 28.58 -2.74
CA ASP A 167 16.57 29.24 -2.73
C ASP A 167 17.64 28.24 -2.19
N LYS A 168 18.87 28.69 -1.98
CA LYS A 168 19.93 27.89 -1.37
C LYS A 168 19.68 27.65 0.11
N LEU A 169 20.01 26.44 0.56
CA LEU A 169 20.01 26.07 1.98
C LEU A 169 21.39 26.31 2.59
N ASN A 170 21.43 26.70 3.86
CA ASN A 170 22.66 26.83 4.62
C ASN A 170 22.98 25.51 5.34
N GLU A 171 24.20 25.01 5.19
CA GLU A 171 24.69 23.79 5.84
C GLU A 171 24.67 23.90 7.37
N ASP A 172 25.00 25.08 7.92
CA ASP A 172 25.07 25.29 9.37
C ASP A 172 23.69 25.25 10.03
N SER A 173 22.67 25.79 9.36
CA SER A 173 21.30 25.81 9.88
C SER A 173 20.51 24.54 9.56
N GLY A 174 20.93 23.80 8.53
CA GLY A 174 20.18 22.68 7.99
C GLY A 174 18.84 23.09 7.38
N ALA A 175 17.92 22.13 7.32
CA ALA A 175 16.55 22.27 6.87
C ALA A 175 15.59 21.96 8.02
N LEU A 176 14.71 22.91 8.34
CA LEU A 176 13.70 22.73 9.39
C LEU A 176 12.33 22.48 8.77
N ILE A 177 11.60 21.52 9.34
CA ILE A 177 10.23 21.20 8.96
C ILE A 177 9.36 21.29 10.21
N GLN A 178 8.25 22.02 10.12
CA GLN A 178 7.22 22.06 11.14
C GLN A 178 5.87 21.67 10.52
N CYS A 179 5.37 20.50 10.91
CA CYS A 179 4.00 20.10 10.62
C CYS A 179 3.10 20.53 11.77
N ALA A 180 2.08 21.32 11.47
CA ALA A 180 1.05 21.74 12.42
C ALA A 180 -0.32 21.24 11.96
N VAL A 181 -0.99 20.46 12.80
CA VAL A 181 -2.34 19.96 12.55
C VAL A 181 -3.28 20.58 13.58
N LEU A 182 -4.18 21.45 13.12
CA LEU A 182 -5.28 22.01 13.90
C LEU A 182 -6.50 21.11 13.71
N TYR A 183 -7.13 20.64 14.79
CA TYR A 183 -8.27 19.73 14.72
C TYR A 183 -9.18 19.85 15.95
N THR A 184 -10.36 19.26 15.87
CA THR A 184 -11.32 19.15 16.98
C THR A 184 -11.31 17.71 17.51
N SER A 185 -11.11 17.54 18.82
CA SER A 185 -11.17 16.21 19.46
C SER A 185 -12.61 15.69 19.57
N ILE A 186 -12.77 14.39 19.82
CA ILE A 186 -14.08 13.77 20.12
C ILE A 186 -14.80 14.38 21.34
N SER A 187 -14.07 15.07 22.21
CA SER A 187 -14.62 15.80 23.36
C SER A 187 -14.99 17.26 23.03
N GLY A 188 -14.96 17.65 21.76
CA GLY A 188 -15.31 19.00 21.30
C GLY A 188 -14.23 20.06 21.53
N GLN A 189 -12.98 19.70 21.84
CA GLN A 189 -11.91 20.66 22.10
C GLN A 189 -11.10 20.92 20.83
N ARG A 190 -10.89 22.20 20.50
CA ARG A 190 -9.94 22.58 19.45
C ARG A 190 -8.51 22.41 19.97
N ARG A 191 -7.70 21.64 19.26
CA ARG A 191 -6.32 21.29 19.62
C ARG A 191 -5.40 21.48 18.43
N LEU A 192 -4.13 21.74 18.74
CA LEU A 192 -3.08 21.87 17.74
C LEU A 192 -1.96 20.88 18.09
N ARG A 193 -1.67 19.96 17.17
CA ARG A 193 -0.55 19.02 17.27
C ARG A 193 0.60 19.53 16.40
N VAL A 194 1.80 19.60 16.96
CA VAL A 194 3.01 20.08 16.26
C VAL A 194 4.06 18.98 16.23
N HIS A 195 4.63 18.75 15.06
CA HIS A 195 5.83 17.93 14.86
C HIS A 195 6.92 18.81 14.25
N ASN A 196 8.07 18.91 14.93
CA ASN A 196 9.25 19.62 14.43
C ASN A 196 10.34 18.60 14.10
N ILE A 197 10.94 18.72 12.93
CA ILE A 197 12.07 17.90 12.47
C ILE A 197 13.15 18.84 11.97
N GLY A 198 14.39 18.63 12.42
CA GLY A 198 15.58 19.27 11.87
C GLY A 198 16.37 18.24 11.08
N LEU A 199 16.75 18.60 9.86
CA LEU A 199 17.55 17.77 8.96
C LEU A 199 18.85 18.52 8.61
N ASN A 200 19.92 17.77 8.41
CA ASN A 200 21.18 18.36 7.97
C ASN A 200 21.09 18.76 6.49
N CYS A 201 21.87 19.77 6.10
CA CYS A 201 22.10 20.15 4.71
C CYS A 201 23.56 19.89 4.35
N SER A 202 23.82 19.51 3.10
CA SER A 202 25.17 19.31 2.58
C SER A 202 25.21 19.64 1.08
N SER A 203 26.31 20.25 0.66
CA SER A 203 26.70 20.47 -0.73
C SER A 203 27.37 19.25 -1.37
N GLN A 204 27.72 18.23 -0.56
CA GLN A 204 28.35 17.00 -1.02
C GLN A 204 27.29 15.94 -1.32
N LEU A 205 27.27 15.45 -2.57
CA LEU A 205 26.35 14.39 -3.00
C LEU A 205 26.49 13.10 -2.16
N ALA A 206 27.69 12.80 -1.68
CA ALA A 206 27.93 11.61 -0.86
C ALA A 206 27.07 11.59 0.41
N ASP A 207 26.85 12.74 1.05
CA ASP A 207 26.07 12.82 2.28
C ASP A 207 24.56 12.65 2.02
N LEU A 208 24.09 13.09 0.86
CA LEU A 208 22.72 12.86 0.40
C LEU A 208 22.44 11.35 0.29
N TYR A 209 23.30 10.60 -0.42
CA TYR A 209 23.09 9.17 -0.61
C TYR A 209 23.25 8.35 0.67
N LYS A 210 24.11 8.79 1.62
CA LYS A 210 24.23 8.14 2.93
C LYS A 210 22.98 8.30 3.80
N SER A 211 22.26 9.41 3.63
CA SER A 211 21.11 9.78 4.47
C SER A 211 19.76 9.39 3.87
N CYS A 212 19.76 8.57 2.81
CA CYS A 212 18.53 8.10 2.18
C CYS A 212 17.88 6.95 2.97
N GLU A 213 16.56 6.89 2.92
CA GLU A 213 15.77 5.78 3.42
C GLU A 213 14.95 5.18 2.27
N THR A 214 15.24 3.92 1.92
CA THR A 214 14.60 3.27 0.76
C THR A 214 13.08 3.14 0.95
N ASP A 215 12.60 2.80 2.15
CA ASP A 215 11.18 2.60 2.40
C ASP A 215 10.38 3.90 2.20
N ALA A 216 10.90 5.02 2.71
CA ALA A 216 10.32 6.35 2.51
C ALA A 216 10.32 6.78 1.03
N LEU A 217 11.41 6.51 0.30
CA LEU A 217 11.48 6.78 -1.15
C LEU A 217 10.41 5.99 -1.91
N ILE A 218 10.21 4.71 -1.59
CA ILE A 218 9.20 3.88 -2.24
C ILE A 218 7.79 4.34 -1.90
N ASN A 219 7.53 4.74 -0.64
CA ASN A 219 6.25 5.36 -0.27
C ASN A 219 5.93 6.59 -1.14
N PHE A 220 6.92 7.49 -1.31
CA PHE A 220 6.79 8.65 -2.19
C PHE A 220 6.55 8.24 -3.66
N PHE A 221 7.39 7.38 -4.23
CA PHE A 221 7.27 6.97 -5.63
C PHE A 221 5.93 6.29 -5.92
N ALA A 222 5.45 5.45 -4.99
CA ALA A 222 4.16 4.79 -5.12
C ALA A 222 3.01 5.80 -5.16
N LYS A 223 2.94 6.71 -4.19
CA LYS A 223 1.87 7.72 -4.13
C LYS A 223 1.95 8.71 -5.30
N SER A 224 3.15 9.12 -5.69
CA SER A 224 3.38 10.01 -6.83
C SER A 224 2.90 9.37 -8.14
N ALA A 225 3.32 8.12 -8.41
CA ALA A 225 2.86 7.38 -9.57
C ALA A 225 1.33 7.19 -9.58
N PHE A 226 0.75 6.83 -8.43
CA PHE A 226 -0.69 6.56 -8.32
C PHE A 226 -1.57 7.82 -8.43
N LYS A 227 -1.02 9.00 -8.11
CA LYS A 227 -1.63 10.30 -8.45
C LYS A 227 -1.47 10.60 -9.96
N ALA A 228 -0.30 10.34 -10.53
CA ALA A 228 0.02 10.66 -11.92
C ALA A 228 -0.85 9.89 -12.94
N ILE A 229 -1.24 8.64 -12.66
CA ILE A 229 -2.10 7.84 -13.57
C ILE A 229 -3.50 8.42 -13.81
N LEU A 230 -3.95 9.36 -12.96
CA LEU A 230 -5.19 10.11 -13.22
C LEU A 230 -5.06 11.07 -14.40
N ASN A 231 -3.84 11.43 -14.79
CA ASN A 231 -3.58 12.46 -15.78
C ASN A 231 -2.69 11.98 -16.94
N GLN A 232 -1.88 10.95 -16.72
CA GLN A 232 -0.89 10.45 -17.67
C GLN A 232 -1.11 8.97 -18.01
N PRO A 233 -0.74 8.51 -19.23
CA PRO A 233 -0.78 7.10 -19.57
C PRO A 233 0.14 6.27 -18.67
N LEU A 234 -0.27 5.04 -18.35
CA LEU A 234 0.52 4.13 -17.49
C LEU A 234 1.95 3.94 -17.99
N LYS A 235 2.11 3.77 -19.31
CA LYS A 235 3.41 3.55 -19.93
C LYS A 235 4.38 4.68 -19.60
N THR A 236 3.92 5.93 -19.72
CA THR A 236 4.70 7.13 -19.39
C THR A 236 5.07 7.15 -17.90
N VAL A 237 4.13 6.85 -17.00
CA VAL A 237 4.41 6.80 -15.55
C VAL A 237 5.46 5.74 -15.22
N ARG A 238 5.37 4.56 -15.82
CA ARG A 238 6.36 3.47 -15.65
C ARG A 238 7.74 3.89 -16.16
N GLU A 239 7.82 4.49 -17.34
CA GLU A 239 9.07 5.00 -17.92
C GLU A 239 9.72 6.06 -17.02
N ILE A 240 8.93 6.98 -16.45
CA ILE A 240 9.42 7.99 -15.49
C ILE A 240 10.06 7.30 -14.28
N LEU A 241 9.41 6.31 -13.68
CA LEU A 241 9.94 5.59 -12.52
C LEU A 241 11.26 4.88 -12.83
N VAL A 242 11.33 4.16 -13.97
CA VAL A 242 12.56 3.46 -14.39
C VAL A 242 13.68 4.45 -14.66
N ASN A 243 13.41 5.50 -15.44
CA ASN A 243 14.40 6.50 -15.82
C ASN A 243 14.91 7.27 -14.59
N GLN A 244 14.03 7.62 -13.64
CA GLN A 244 14.45 8.29 -12.42
C GLN A 244 15.30 7.38 -11.54
N THR A 245 14.96 6.09 -11.45
CA THR A 245 15.78 5.09 -10.73
C THR A 245 17.17 4.97 -11.35
N ALA A 246 17.26 4.82 -12.68
CA ALA A 246 18.53 4.77 -13.38
C ALA A 246 19.35 6.07 -13.21
N ARG A 247 18.71 7.24 -13.28
CA ARG A 247 19.37 8.54 -13.09
C ARG A 247 19.95 8.71 -11.69
N MET A 248 19.23 8.32 -10.63
CA MET A 248 19.75 8.37 -9.26
C MET A 248 21.02 7.51 -9.13
N LEU A 249 20.98 6.28 -9.62
CA LEU A 249 22.10 5.36 -9.52
C LEU A 249 23.28 5.74 -10.43
N ALA A 250 23.00 6.28 -11.63
CA ALA A 250 24.03 6.81 -12.53
C ALA A 250 24.72 8.04 -11.93
N CYS A 251 23.96 8.94 -11.29
CA CYS A 251 24.50 10.10 -10.60
C CYS A 251 25.42 9.70 -9.44
N TYR A 252 25.01 8.71 -8.63
CA TYR A 252 25.87 8.15 -7.58
C TYR A 252 27.16 7.53 -8.17
N ARG A 253 27.02 6.72 -9.22
CA ARG A 253 28.16 6.06 -9.87
C ARG A 253 29.18 7.04 -10.44
N LYS A 254 28.72 8.15 -11.03
CA LYS A 254 29.60 9.17 -11.62
C LYS A 254 30.31 10.03 -10.58
N ASN A 255 29.63 10.38 -9.48
CA ASN A 255 30.08 11.44 -8.58
C ASN A 255 30.55 10.96 -7.20
N CYS A 256 30.18 9.75 -6.78
CA CYS A 256 30.42 9.28 -5.41
C CYS A 256 31.14 7.93 -5.34
N ALA A 257 30.92 7.05 -6.33
CA ALA A 257 31.56 5.74 -6.34
C ALA A 257 33.06 5.83 -6.66
N THR A 258 33.86 5.01 -5.99
CA THR A 258 35.26 4.78 -6.37
C THR A 258 35.34 4.13 -7.74
N SER A 259 36.42 4.42 -8.49
CA SER A 259 36.64 3.85 -9.82
C SER A 259 36.48 2.32 -9.80
N SER A 260 35.58 1.81 -10.62
CA SER A 260 35.22 0.40 -10.71
C SER A 260 34.98 0.01 -12.16
N ALA A 261 34.98 -1.29 -12.47
CA ALA A 261 34.78 -1.75 -13.84
C ALA A 261 33.40 -1.33 -14.39
N VAL A 262 33.32 -1.08 -15.70
CA VAL A 262 32.06 -0.69 -16.37
C VAL A 262 30.99 -1.78 -16.23
N SER A 263 31.39 -3.05 -16.16
CA SER A 263 30.53 -4.21 -15.97
C SER A 263 29.88 -4.33 -14.57
N GLN A 264 30.33 -3.54 -13.59
CA GLN A 264 29.80 -3.59 -12.23
C GLN A 264 28.67 -2.57 -12.04
N LEU A 265 27.57 -2.99 -11.42
CA LEU A 265 26.53 -2.09 -10.91
C LEU A 265 26.87 -1.72 -9.46
N ILE A 266 27.15 -0.43 -9.22
CA ILE A 266 27.47 0.08 -7.89
C ILE A 266 26.24 0.78 -7.32
N LEU A 267 25.83 0.37 -6.12
CA LEU A 267 24.69 0.94 -5.39
C LEU A 267 25.18 1.52 -4.05
N PRO A 268 24.65 2.67 -3.59
CA PRO A 268 24.89 3.12 -2.23
C PRO A 268 24.21 2.18 -1.22
N ASP A 269 24.79 2.05 -0.03
CA ASP A 269 24.28 1.17 1.02
C ASP A 269 22.80 1.44 1.34
N ALA A 270 22.43 2.71 1.46
CA ALA A 270 21.07 3.18 1.73
C ALA A 270 20.05 2.80 0.66
N MET A 271 20.48 2.49 -0.58
CA MET A 271 19.62 2.15 -1.71
C MET A 271 19.85 0.72 -2.24
N LYS A 272 20.51 -0.15 -1.47
CA LYS A 272 20.78 -1.55 -1.86
C LYS A 272 19.53 -2.30 -2.32
N VAL A 273 18.41 -2.06 -1.65
CA VAL A 273 17.11 -2.71 -1.93
C VAL A 273 16.15 -1.83 -2.71
N LEU A 274 16.55 -0.62 -3.10
CA LEU A 274 15.69 0.27 -3.90
C LEU A 274 15.30 -0.37 -5.25
N PRO A 275 16.20 -1.03 -6.01
CA PRO A 275 15.81 -1.63 -7.29
C PRO A 275 14.79 -2.77 -7.14
N VAL A 276 14.88 -3.58 -6.07
CA VAL A 276 13.90 -4.65 -5.85
C VAL A 276 12.54 -4.07 -5.54
N TYR A 277 12.43 -3.08 -4.63
CA TYR A 277 11.14 -2.47 -4.30
C TYR A 277 10.55 -1.66 -5.46
N MET A 278 11.38 -0.98 -6.25
CA MET A 278 10.90 -0.31 -7.46
C MET A 278 10.32 -1.31 -8.46
N ASN A 279 10.94 -2.47 -8.64
CA ASN A 279 10.38 -3.54 -9.47
C ASN A 279 9.05 -4.06 -8.91
N CYS A 280 8.93 -4.23 -7.59
CA CYS A 280 7.69 -4.60 -6.93
C CYS A 280 6.57 -3.57 -7.20
N LEU A 281 6.87 -2.28 -7.11
CA LEU A 281 5.92 -1.20 -7.44
C LEU A 281 5.46 -1.29 -8.91
N LEU A 282 6.37 -1.50 -9.85
CA LEU A 282 6.07 -1.65 -11.28
C LEU A 282 5.24 -2.91 -11.61
N LYS A 283 5.29 -3.93 -10.74
CA LYS A 283 4.45 -5.13 -10.81
C LYS A 283 3.10 -4.99 -10.10
N SER A 284 2.88 -3.91 -9.36
CA SER A 284 1.60 -3.69 -8.68
C SER A 284 0.43 -3.75 -9.66
N CYS A 285 -0.71 -4.24 -9.18
CA CYS A 285 -1.94 -4.33 -9.98
C CYS A 285 -2.35 -2.98 -10.59
N VAL A 286 -2.00 -1.87 -9.93
CA VAL A 286 -2.28 -0.51 -10.39
C VAL A 286 -1.48 -0.17 -11.66
N LEU A 287 -0.20 -0.56 -11.74
CA LEU A 287 0.70 -0.16 -12.83
C LEU A 287 0.90 -1.23 -13.92
N VAL A 288 0.53 -2.49 -13.68
CA VAL A 288 0.74 -3.57 -14.66
C VAL A 288 -0.19 -3.48 -15.89
N GLY A 289 -1.37 -2.87 -15.73
CA GLY A 289 -2.30 -2.61 -16.84
C GLY A 289 -2.77 -3.87 -17.57
N ARG A 290 -3.29 -4.87 -16.84
CA ARG A 290 -3.73 -6.16 -17.42
C ARG A 290 -5.26 -6.34 -17.39
N PRO A 291 -5.88 -6.80 -18.49
CA PRO A 291 -7.34 -7.02 -18.57
C PRO A 291 -7.90 -8.10 -17.63
N GLU A 292 -7.04 -8.97 -17.10
CA GLU A 292 -7.39 -10.02 -16.14
C GLU A 292 -7.64 -9.45 -14.74
N ILE A 293 -7.07 -8.29 -14.42
CA ILE A 293 -7.23 -7.64 -13.12
C ILE A 293 -8.41 -6.66 -13.22
N PRO A 294 -9.47 -6.83 -12.40
CA PRO A 294 -10.63 -5.94 -12.43
C PRO A 294 -10.25 -4.49 -12.14
N THR A 295 -10.94 -3.55 -12.80
CA THR A 295 -10.68 -2.11 -12.61
C THR A 295 -10.93 -1.69 -11.15
N ASP A 296 -11.94 -2.28 -10.51
CA ASP A 296 -12.26 -2.02 -9.10
C ASP A 296 -11.15 -2.48 -8.13
N GLU A 297 -10.38 -3.53 -8.47
CA GLU A 297 -9.19 -3.91 -7.69
C GLU A 297 -8.11 -2.85 -7.81
N ARG A 298 -7.85 -2.38 -9.04
CA ARG A 298 -6.81 -1.40 -9.30
C ARG A 298 -7.15 -0.06 -8.64
N ALA A 299 -8.39 0.40 -8.74
CA ALA A 299 -8.85 1.62 -8.09
C ALA A 299 -8.80 1.51 -6.56
N TYR A 300 -9.17 0.35 -5.99
CA TYR A 300 -9.09 0.09 -4.55
C TYR A 300 -7.65 0.15 -4.03
N HIS A 301 -6.73 -0.62 -4.63
CA HIS A 301 -5.32 -0.62 -4.24
C HIS A 301 -4.67 0.76 -4.39
N ARG A 302 -5.03 1.50 -5.46
CA ARG A 302 -4.59 2.88 -5.65
C ARG A 302 -4.99 3.75 -4.45
N GLN A 303 -6.25 3.69 -4.03
CA GLN A 303 -6.75 4.49 -2.92
C GLN A 303 -6.14 4.09 -1.56
N LEU A 304 -5.96 2.78 -1.32
CA LEU A 304 -5.31 2.30 -0.10
C LEU A 304 -3.91 2.88 0.07
N VAL A 305 -3.06 2.74 -0.96
CA VAL A 305 -1.66 3.21 -0.92
C VAL A 305 -1.55 4.71 -0.67
N MET A 306 -2.50 5.50 -1.18
CA MET A 306 -2.51 6.95 -0.96
C MET A 306 -2.63 7.32 0.52
N SER A 307 -3.22 6.46 1.36
CA SER A 307 -3.36 6.69 2.80
C SER A 307 -2.27 6.03 3.65
N MET A 308 -1.47 5.13 3.08
CA MET A 308 -0.53 4.29 3.84
C MET A 308 0.69 5.07 4.34
N ASP A 309 1.17 4.68 5.51
CA ASP A 309 2.46 5.08 6.04
C ASP A 309 3.61 4.29 5.39
N VAL A 310 4.84 4.55 5.84
CA VAL A 310 6.04 3.88 5.32
C VAL A 310 5.98 2.38 5.60
N ALA A 311 5.60 1.98 6.82
CA ALA A 311 5.58 0.59 7.27
C ALA A 311 4.55 -0.28 6.52
N ASP A 312 3.39 0.29 6.19
CA ASP A 312 2.34 -0.38 5.43
C ASP A 312 2.72 -0.50 3.94
N THR A 313 3.29 0.55 3.34
CA THR A 313 3.76 0.44 1.94
C THR A 313 4.91 -0.56 1.80
N GLN A 314 5.81 -0.64 2.78
CA GLN A 314 6.90 -1.61 2.79
C GLN A 314 6.35 -3.04 2.76
N LEU A 315 5.42 -3.37 3.67
CA LEU A 315 4.83 -4.71 3.74
C LEU A 315 3.95 -5.03 2.52
N LEU A 316 3.24 -4.05 1.96
CA LEU A 316 2.39 -4.26 0.80
C LEU A 316 3.20 -4.62 -0.45
N PHE A 317 4.28 -3.89 -0.72
CA PHE A 317 5.10 -4.10 -1.92
C PHE A 317 6.10 -5.25 -1.76
N TYR A 318 6.58 -5.51 -0.55
CA TYR A 318 7.43 -6.64 -0.24
C TYR A 318 6.85 -7.45 0.92
N PRO A 319 6.00 -8.45 0.62
CA PRO A 319 5.34 -9.27 1.64
C PRO A 319 6.34 -9.95 2.57
N GLN A 320 5.88 -10.28 3.78
CA GLN A 320 6.69 -11.04 4.72
C GLN A 320 6.42 -12.54 4.54
N LEU A 321 7.43 -13.29 4.09
CA LEU A 321 7.36 -14.75 3.93
C LEU A 321 8.13 -15.45 5.05
N LEU A 322 7.47 -16.30 5.84
CA LEU A 322 7.98 -16.95 7.04
C LEU A 322 7.92 -18.48 6.90
N PRO A 323 9.03 -19.21 7.13
CA PRO A 323 9.03 -20.68 7.12
C PRO A 323 8.49 -21.24 8.44
N ILE A 324 7.25 -21.73 8.42
CA ILE A 324 6.58 -22.27 9.62
C ILE A 324 7.05 -23.68 9.96
N HIS A 325 7.44 -24.46 8.95
CA HIS A 325 7.94 -25.83 9.14
C HIS A 325 9.28 -25.90 9.91
N THR A 326 10.07 -24.82 9.93
CA THR A 326 11.31 -24.72 10.71
C THR A 326 11.13 -23.95 12.02
N MET A 327 9.89 -23.71 12.44
CA MET A 327 9.60 -22.93 13.63
C MET A 327 9.97 -23.72 14.90
N ASP A 328 10.89 -23.19 15.70
CA ASP A 328 11.20 -23.75 17.01
C ASP A 328 10.08 -23.40 17.99
N VAL A 329 9.28 -24.37 18.41
CA VAL A 329 8.12 -24.12 19.26
C VAL A 329 8.48 -23.86 20.72
N LYS A 330 9.72 -24.11 21.13
CA LYS A 330 10.19 -23.85 22.50
C LYS A 330 10.69 -22.41 22.69
N SER A 331 11.11 -21.76 21.62
CA SER A 331 11.56 -20.37 21.63
C SER A 331 10.39 -19.41 21.53
N ASP A 332 10.47 -18.24 22.19
CA ASP A 332 9.51 -17.16 22.03
C ASP A 332 9.70 -16.39 20.70
N ALA A 333 10.84 -16.58 20.02
CA ALA A 333 11.14 -15.88 18.78
C ALA A 333 10.30 -16.41 17.61
N PHE A 334 9.78 -15.50 16.78
CA PHE A 334 9.16 -15.85 15.51
C PHE A 334 10.20 -16.22 14.45
N PRO A 335 9.85 -17.04 13.44
CA PRO A 335 10.76 -17.39 12.35
C PRO A 335 11.29 -16.16 11.62
N THR A 336 12.56 -16.21 11.21
CA THR A 336 13.16 -15.17 10.37
C THR A 336 12.55 -15.21 8.96
N ALA A 337 12.28 -14.04 8.40
CA ALA A 337 11.74 -13.94 7.05
C ALA A 337 12.73 -14.44 5.99
N VAL A 338 12.18 -15.03 4.93
CA VAL A 338 12.91 -15.46 3.73
C VAL A 338 12.52 -14.60 2.53
N ARG A 339 13.33 -14.63 1.47
CA ARG A 339 13.06 -13.87 0.24
C ARG A 339 11.75 -14.30 -0.41
N CYS A 340 11.02 -13.34 -0.97
CA CYS A 340 9.75 -13.56 -1.68
C CYS A 340 9.99 -14.11 -3.09
N SER A 341 10.47 -15.34 -3.17
CA SER A 341 10.71 -16.10 -4.40
C SER A 341 10.35 -17.57 -4.22
N GLU A 342 9.87 -18.22 -5.27
CA GLU A 342 9.58 -19.65 -5.29
C GLU A 342 10.82 -20.51 -5.05
N GLU A 343 12.03 -20.00 -5.33
CA GLU A 343 13.30 -20.67 -5.02
C GLU A 343 13.48 -20.94 -3.51
N ARG A 344 12.74 -20.22 -2.65
CA ARG A 344 12.77 -20.41 -1.19
C ARG A 344 11.70 -21.38 -0.69
N LEU A 345 10.80 -21.83 -1.56
CA LEU A 345 9.77 -22.79 -1.21
C LEU A 345 10.31 -24.21 -1.36
N SER A 346 9.93 -25.07 -0.41
CA SER A 346 10.21 -26.50 -0.44
C SER A 346 8.91 -27.27 -0.49
N GLU A 347 8.85 -28.35 -1.27
CA GLU A 347 7.67 -29.24 -1.30
C GLU A 347 7.39 -29.86 0.08
N GLY A 348 8.41 -29.99 0.93
CA GLY A 348 8.28 -30.44 2.33
C GLY A 348 8.00 -29.31 3.32
N GLY A 349 7.72 -28.10 2.84
CA GLY A 349 7.60 -26.91 3.68
C GLY A 349 6.16 -26.46 3.92
N VAL A 350 5.99 -25.71 5.00
CA VAL A 350 4.82 -24.87 5.28
C VAL A 350 5.31 -23.45 5.46
N PHE A 351 4.66 -22.51 4.78
CA PHE A 351 5.07 -21.10 4.75
C PHE A 351 3.88 -20.20 5.03
N PHE A 352 4.13 -19.12 5.75
CA PHE A 352 3.16 -18.07 6.01
C PHE A 352 3.57 -16.80 5.29
N LEU A 353 2.66 -16.19 4.52
CA LEU A 353 2.90 -14.93 3.83
C LEU A 353 1.86 -13.89 4.26
N ALA A 354 2.31 -12.69 4.61
CA ALA A 354 1.41 -11.57 4.90
C ALA A 354 1.86 -10.31 4.15
N ASN A 355 0.90 -9.56 3.58
CA ASN A 355 1.16 -8.30 2.89
C ASN A 355 0.39 -7.10 3.49
N GLY A 356 -0.26 -7.27 4.63
CA GLY A 356 -1.08 -6.24 5.30
C GLY A 356 -2.55 -6.20 4.86
N LEU A 357 -2.93 -6.90 3.79
CA LEU A 357 -4.32 -7.03 3.33
C LEU A 357 -4.82 -8.48 3.33
N ASN A 358 -3.94 -9.42 2.99
CA ASN A 358 -4.20 -10.85 2.98
C ASN A 358 -3.11 -11.59 3.77
N MET A 359 -3.50 -12.71 4.37
CA MET A 359 -2.60 -13.71 4.93
C MET A 359 -2.74 -15.00 4.12
N PHE A 360 -1.63 -15.62 3.77
CA PHE A 360 -1.59 -16.91 3.12
C PHE A 360 -0.89 -17.91 4.02
N LEU A 361 -1.48 -19.10 4.12
CA LEU A 361 -0.81 -20.28 4.66
C LEU A 361 -0.61 -21.27 3.53
N TRP A 362 0.63 -21.33 3.03
CA TRP A 362 1.01 -22.19 1.92
C TRP A 362 1.50 -23.55 2.42
N LEU A 363 1.01 -24.62 1.78
CA LEU A 363 1.31 -26.00 2.12
C LEU A 363 1.92 -26.73 0.92
N GLY A 364 3.15 -27.22 1.09
CA GLY A 364 3.78 -28.08 0.11
C GLY A 364 3.15 -29.48 0.05
N VAL A 365 3.22 -30.14 -1.10
CA VAL A 365 2.63 -31.48 -1.32
C VAL A 365 3.19 -32.55 -0.38
N SER A 366 4.41 -32.35 0.11
CA SER A 366 5.14 -33.25 1.01
C SER A 366 5.24 -32.66 2.43
N ALA A 367 4.36 -31.73 2.79
CA ALA A 367 4.35 -31.10 4.11
C ALA A 367 4.19 -32.16 5.23
N PRO A 368 4.93 -32.05 6.35
CA PRO A 368 4.93 -33.04 7.41
C PRO A 368 3.52 -33.27 7.99
N PRO A 369 3.01 -34.53 8.04
CA PRO A 369 1.69 -34.82 8.58
C PRO A 369 1.52 -34.38 10.05
N GLU A 370 2.58 -34.43 10.85
CA GLU A 370 2.59 -33.95 12.24
C GLU A 370 2.20 -32.46 12.32
N LEU A 371 2.77 -31.63 11.43
CA LEU A 371 2.48 -30.20 11.38
C LEU A 371 1.06 -29.94 10.86
N ILE A 372 0.61 -30.72 9.88
CA ILE A 372 -0.77 -30.63 9.35
C ILE A 372 -1.78 -30.98 10.44
N GLN A 373 -1.56 -32.08 11.17
CA GLN A 373 -2.39 -32.48 12.28
C GLN A 373 -2.37 -31.43 13.40
N GLY A 374 -1.19 -30.88 13.71
CA GLY A 374 -1.03 -29.83 14.70
C GLY A 374 -1.74 -28.52 14.33
N ILE A 375 -1.75 -28.11 13.07
CA ILE A 375 -2.35 -26.83 12.65
C ILE A 375 -3.84 -26.97 12.32
N PHE A 376 -4.21 -28.02 11.59
CA PHE A 376 -5.54 -28.16 10.98
C PHE A 376 -6.41 -29.25 11.62
N ASN A 377 -5.87 -30.05 12.55
CA ASN A 377 -6.56 -31.19 13.15
C ASN A 377 -7.09 -32.22 12.12
N VAL A 378 -6.37 -32.40 11.02
CA VAL A 378 -6.66 -33.38 9.96
C VAL A 378 -5.43 -34.27 9.71
N PRO A 379 -5.61 -35.52 9.25
CA PRO A 379 -4.52 -36.50 9.25
C PRO A 379 -3.51 -36.33 8.11
N SER A 380 -3.84 -35.64 7.03
CA SER A 380 -2.94 -35.48 5.88
C SER A 380 -3.29 -34.28 5.00
N PHE A 381 -2.36 -33.91 4.10
CA PHE A 381 -2.50 -32.83 3.13
C PHE A 381 -3.80 -32.90 2.31
N ALA A 382 -4.22 -34.10 1.91
CA ALA A 382 -5.43 -34.30 1.11
C ALA A 382 -6.72 -33.88 1.85
N HIS A 383 -6.73 -33.94 3.19
CA HIS A 383 -7.90 -33.62 4.01
C HIS A 383 -7.99 -32.13 4.37
N VAL A 384 -6.97 -31.33 4.04
CA VAL A 384 -7.01 -29.89 4.28
C VAL A 384 -7.97 -29.25 3.28
N SER A 385 -8.99 -28.55 3.79
CA SER A 385 -9.90 -27.75 2.99
C SER A 385 -9.26 -26.40 2.64
N ALA A 386 -9.20 -26.09 1.34
CA ALA A 386 -8.74 -24.79 0.86
C ALA A 386 -9.76 -23.66 1.10
N GLU A 387 -11.03 -24.00 1.36
CA GLU A 387 -12.11 -23.05 1.63
C GLU A 387 -12.11 -22.54 3.08
N ALA A 388 -11.34 -23.17 3.97
CA ALA A 388 -11.28 -22.75 5.36
C ALA A 388 -10.60 -21.37 5.49
N THR A 389 -11.33 -20.40 6.04
CA THR A 389 -10.85 -19.03 6.27
C THR A 389 -10.42 -18.78 7.72
N LEU A 390 -10.56 -19.78 8.58
CA LEU A 390 -10.16 -19.75 9.99
C LEU A 390 -9.37 -21.00 10.32
N LEU A 391 -8.34 -20.86 11.15
CA LEU A 391 -7.62 -22.01 11.70
C LEU A 391 -8.43 -22.62 12.85
N PRO A 392 -8.48 -23.95 12.98
CA PRO A 392 -9.09 -24.58 14.14
C PRO A 392 -8.29 -24.28 15.40
N GLU A 393 -9.00 -24.10 16.51
CA GLU A 393 -8.39 -23.96 17.82
C GLU A 393 -7.95 -25.33 18.33
N VAL A 394 -6.69 -25.67 18.07
CA VAL A 394 -6.08 -26.91 18.56
C VAL A 394 -5.17 -26.60 19.73
N ASP A 395 -5.31 -27.36 20.82
CA ASP A 395 -4.47 -27.21 22.00
C ASP A 395 -3.12 -27.93 21.81
N ASN A 396 -2.25 -27.35 20.98
CA ASN A 396 -0.88 -27.82 20.83
C ASN A 396 0.10 -26.65 20.58
N PRO A 397 1.41 -26.89 20.73
CA PRO A 397 2.42 -25.85 20.63
C PRO A 397 2.43 -25.15 19.25
N TYR A 398 2.30 -25.91 18.15
CA TYR A 398 2.36 -25.38 16.79
C TYR A 398 1.20 -24.43 16.48
N SER A 399 -0.04 -24.85 16.78
CA SER A 399 -1.23 -24.03 16.57
C SER A 399 -1.20 -22.76 17.41
N LYS A 400 -0.83 -22.84 18.70
CA LYS A 400 -0.71 -21.68 19.59
C LYS A 400 0.31 -20.67 19.06
N LYS A 401 1.49 -21.15 18.65
CA LYS A 401 2.56 -20.28 18.17
C LYS A 401 2.23 -19.63 16.82
N LEU A 402 1.62 -20.37 15.90
CA LEU A 402 1.15 -19.81 14.62
C LEU A 402 0.06 -18.75 14.83
N ARG A 403 -0.92 -19.01 15.70
CA ARG A 403 -1.97 -18.02 16.03
C ARG A 403 -1.38 -16.76 16.68
N SER A 404 -0.47 -16.91 17.64
CA SER A 404 0.26 -15.79 18.24
C SER A 404 1.03 -14.95 17.20
N LEU A 405 1.67 -15.60 16.22
CA LEU A 405 2.32 -14.93 15.10
C LEU A 405 1.32 -14.14 14.25
N MET A 406 0.19 -14.75 13.89
CA MET A 406 -0.87 -14.10 13.12
C MET A 406 -1.43 -12.88 13.86
N ASP A 407 -1.73 -13.02 15.15
CA ASP A 407 -2.23 -11.94 16.00
C ASP A 407 -1.21 -10.81 16.13
N TYR A 408 0.07 -11.14 16.31
CA TYR A 408 1.15 -10.16 16.36
C TYR A 408 1.24 -9.34 15.06
N ILE A 409 1.24 -10.00 13.90
CA ILE A 409 1.29 -9.29 12.61
C ILE A 409 0.01 -8.46 12.42
N GLN A 410 -1.16 -9.01 12.77
CA GLN A 410 -2.44 -8.32 12.64
C GLN A 410 -2.57 -7.10 13.57
N SER A 411 -1.99 -7.13 14.77
CA SER A 411 -2.06 -6.06 15.76
C SER A 411 -1.43 -4.75 15.28
N LYS A 412 -0.47 -4.84 14.36
CA LYS A 412 0.24 -3.69 13.78
C LYS A 412 -0.39 -3.17 12.51
N ARG A 413 -1.52 -3.74 12.07
CA ARG A 413 -2.13 -3.43 10.77
C ARG A 413 -3.54 -2.87 10.91
N PRO A 414 -3.86 -1.80 10.16
CA PRO A 414 -5.16 -1.15 10.26
C PRO A 414 -6.29 -2.02 9.69
N TYR A 415 -6.01 -2.77 8.62
CA TYR A 415 -6.96 -3.68 8.00
C TYR A 415 -6.81 -5.09 8.56
N SER A 416 -7.94 -5.73 8.82
CA SER A 416 -8.02 -7.13 9.19
C SER A 416 -7.80 -7.98 7.95
N MET A 417 -6.80 -8.85 7.98
CA MET A 417 -6.42 -9.67 6.85
C MET A 417 -7.23 -10.95 6.82
N LYS A 418 -7.67 -11.33 5.61
CA LYS A 418 -8.31 -12.63 5.38
C LYS A 418 -7.23 -13.71 5.27
N LEU A 419 -7.40 -14.82 5.99
CA LEU A 419 -6.58 -16.00 5.82
C LEU A 419 -7.03 -16.80 4.60
N LEU A 420 -6.07 -17.16 3.75
CA LEU A 420 -6.24 -17.98 2.56
C LEU A 420 -5.30 -19.18 2.65
N ILE A 421 -5.84 -20.39 2.57
CA ILE A 421 -5.03 -21.61 2.56
C ILE A 421 -4.66 -21.92 1.11
N ALA A 422 -3.35 -21.95 0.82
CA ALA A 422 -2.82 -22.23 -0.51
C ALA A 422 -2.16 -23.60 -0.54
N LYS A 423 -2.87 -24.60 -1.06
CA LYS A 423 -2.31 -25.93 -1.30
C LYS A 423 -1.54 -25.92 -2.61
N GLN A 424 -0.30 -26.42 -2.59
CA GLN A 424 0.55 -26.46 -3.78
C GLN A 424 -0.15 -27.20 -4.93
N ARG A 425 -0.05 -26.65 -6.16
CA ARG A 425 -0.70 -27.16 -7.39
C ARG A 425 -2.23 -26.97 -7.47
N GLU A 426 -2.86 -26.29 -6.52
CA GLU A 426 -4.28 -25.90 -6.60
C GLU A 426 -4.45 -24.42 -7.05
N GLN A 427 -5.69 -23.97 -7.25
CA GLN A 427 -5.96 -22.61 -7.74
C GLN A 427 -5.42 -21.51 -6.82
N ALA A 428 -5.52 -21.68 -5.50
CA ALA A 428 -5.01 -20.71 -4.52
C ALA A 428 -3.48 -20.55 -4.57
N ASP A 429 -2.74 -21.56 -5.07
CA ASP A 429 -1.29 -21.47 -5.31
C ASP A 429 -0.97 -20.40 -6.36
N MET A 430 -1.79 -20.27 -7.41
CA MET A 430 -1.60 -19.23 -8.42
C MET A 430 -1.80 -17.83 -7.84
N LEU A 431 -2.75 -17.66 -6.92
CA LEU A 431 -2.95 -16.39 -6.22
C LEU A 431 -1.77 -16.08 -5.28
N PHE A 432 -1.33 -17.07 -4.51
CA PHE A 432 -0.17 -16.96 -3.62
C PHE A 432 1.10 -16.56 -4.38
N ARG A 433 1.37 -17.18 -5.54
CA ARG A 433 2.55 -16.91 -6.36
C ARG A 433 2.65 -15.47 -6.86
N GLN A 434 1.54 -14.73 -6.94
CA GLN A 434 1.57 -13.30 -7.28
C GLN A 434 2.31 -12.45 -6.24
N TYR A 435 2.40 -12.95 -5.00
CA TYR A 435 3.06 -12.29 -3.88
C TYR A 435 4.54 -12.71 -3.72
N LEU A 436 5.04 -13.61 -4.58
CA LEU A 436 6.46 -13.91 -4.71
C LEU A 436 7.11 -12.87 -5.63
N VAL A 437 7.20 -11.64 -5.11
CA VAL A 437 7.43 -10.42 -5.90
C VAL A 437 8.80 -10.34 -6.58
N GLU A 438 9.77 -11.18 -6.19
CA GLU A 438 11.08 -11.22 -6.85
C GLU A 438 11.05 -11.99 -8.18
N ASP A 439 10.10 -12.91 -8.35
CA ASP A 439 9.97 -13.77 -9.53
C ASP A 439 9.30 -13.04 -10.70
N LYS A 440 9.23 -13.67 -11.87
CA LYS A 440 8.44 -13.14 -12.98
C LYS A 440 6.95 -13.16 -12.61
N SER A 441 6.27 -12.03 -12.77
CA SER A 441 4.85 -11.94 -12.43
C SER A 441 3.99 -12.70 -13.44
N ILE A 442 2.96 -13.39 -12.94
CA ILE A 442 1.94 -14.09 -13.75
C ILE A 442 1.24 -13.12 -14.71
N TYR A 443 1.00 -11.88 -14.25
CA TYR A 443 0.38 -10.81 -15.04
C TYR A 443 1.41 -10.01 -15.85
N GLY A 444 2.64 -10.50 -15.96
CA GLY A 444 3.73 -9.84 -16.65
C GLY A 444 4.47 -8.83 -15.78
N GLY A 445 5.74 -8.64 -16.12
CA GLY A 445 6.71 -7.90 -15.31
C GLY A 445 7.99 -8.69 -15.16
N ALA A 446 9.13 -8.00 -15.20
CA ALA A 446 10.45 -8.60 -15.19
C ALA A 446 10.77 -9.18 -13.79
N SER A 447 11.53 -10.27 -13.69
CA SER A 447 12.07 -10.69 -12.38
C SER A 447 12.96 -9.60 -11.78
N TYR A 448 13.34 -9.73 -10.51
CA TYR A 448 14.32 -8.83 -9.90
C TYR A 448 15.62 -8.74 -10.71
N VAL A 449 16.14 -9.88 -11.18
CA VAL A 449 17.37 -9.94 -11.98
C VAL A 449 17.19 -9.25 -13.33
N ASP A 450 16.07 -9.50 -14.02
CA ASP A 450 15.77 -8.85 -15.30
C ASP A 450 15.69 -7.32 -15.14
N PHE A 451 15.07 -6.84 -14.05
CA PHE A 451 14.95 -5.41 -13.78
C PHE A 451 16.30 -4.77 -13.47
N LEU A 452 17.16 -5.43 -12.68
CA LEU A 452 18.53 -4.97 -12.46
C LEU A 452 19.31 -4.85 -13.77
N CYS A 453 19.19 -5.84 -14.66
CA CYS A 453 19.81 -5.77 -15.98
C CYS A 453 19.27 -4.59 -16.81
N CYS A 454 17.97 -4.33 -16.75
CA CYS A 454 17.36 -3.17 -17.43
C CYS A 454 17.94 -1.85 -16.88
N VAL A 455 17.94 -1.68 -15.56
CA VAL A 455 18.47 -0.47 -14.91
C VAL A 455 19.96 -0.27 -15.21
N HIS A 456 20.74 -1.35 -15.21
CA HIS A 456 22.16 -1.27 -15.55
C HIS A 456 22.40 -0.82 -16.99
N LYS A 457 21.59 -1.29 -17.95
CA LYS A 457 21.65 -0.82 -19.35
C LYS A 457 21.38 0.68 -19.46
N GLU A 458 20.34 1.18 -18.81
CA GLU A 458 20.00 2.61 -18.80
C GLU A 458 21.10 3.45 -18.13
N ILE A 459 21.69 2.97 -17.03
CA ILE A 459 22.83 3.63 -16.37
C ILE A 459 24.01 3.75 -17.33
N CYS A 460 24.37 2.68 -18.05
CA CYS A 460 25.46 2.72 -19.01
C CYS A 460 25.19 3.69 -20.17
N GLN A 461 23.93 3.82 -20.61
CA GLN A 461 23.56 4.83 -21.62
C GLN A 461 23.71 6.27 -21.13
N LEU A 462 23.50 6.54 -19.84
CA LEU A 462 23.62 7.88 -19.24
C LEU A 462 25.06 8.27 -18.88
N LEU A 463 25.97 7.30 -18.80
CA LEU A 463 27.39 7.51 -18.48
C LEU A 463 28.27 7.67 -19.71
N ASN A 464 27.82 7.12 -20.84
CA ASN A 464 28.33 7.46 -22.17
C ASN A 464 27.78 8.83 -22.58
#